data_AF-A0A7K0KVI7-F1
#
_entry.id   AF-A0A7K0KVI7-F1
#
_cell.length_a   1.000
_cell.length_b   1.000
_cell.length_c   1.000
_cell.angle_alpha   90.00
_cell.angle_beta   90.00
_cell.angle_gamma   90.00
#
_symmetry.space_group_name_H-M   'P 1'
#
loop_
_entity.id
_entity.type
_entity.pdbx_description
1 polymer ?
#
loop_
_entity_poly.entity_id
_entity_poly.type
_entity_poly.pdbx_seq_one_letter_code
_entity_poly.pdbx_strand_id
1 'polypeptide(L)'
;MNTGSGVSRETLIERHFPLRGSEISAYANFLATAGIERGLIGPREGERIWDRHIFNCLALTTLIPEGAKVFDVGSGAGLPGIVIALARPDLQVTLIEPLQ
;
A
#
# COMPACT_ATOMS: atom_id res chain seq x y z
N MET A 1 -10.46 8.93 30.37
CA MET A 1 -11.27 9.11 29.16
C MET A 1 -10.36 8.84 27.97
N ASN A 2 -10.49 7.67 27.32
CA ASN A 2 -9.69 7.32 26.16
C ASN A 2 -10.62 7.23 24.95
N THR A 3 -10.48 8.15 24.01
CA THR A 3 -11.34 8.29 22.82
C THR A 3 -11.04 7.17 21.83
N GLY A 4 -11.71 6.03 22.00
CA GLY A 4 -11.67 4.90 21.08
C GLY A 4 -12.48 5.16 19.79
N SER A 5 -12.07 6.13 18.98
CA SER A 5 -12.66 6.40 17.66
C SER A 5 -11.70 6.11 16.51
N GLY A 6 -10.80 5.13 16.67
CA GLY A 6 -10.02 4.61 15.55
C GLY A 6 -10.93 3.78 14.65
N VAL A 7 -11.05 4.17 13.38
CA VAL A 7 -11.74 3.34 12.37
C VAL A 7 -10.99 2.01 12.28
N SER A 8 -11.70 0.87 12.29
CA SER A 8 -11.06 -0.43 12.19
C SER A 8 -10.35 -0.58 10.84
N ARG A 9 -9.30 -1.39 10.81
CA ARG A 9 -8.57 -1.71 9.58
C ARG A 9 -9.50 -2.31 8.53
N GLU A 10 -10.42 -3.18 8.95
CA GLU A 10 -11.38 -3.84 8.08
C GLU A 10 -12.26 -2.80 7.37
N THR A 11 -12.77 -1.80 8.11
CA THR A 11 -13.51 -0.68 7.52
C THR A 11 -12.66 0.18 6.57
N LEU A 12 -11.37 0.38 6.87
CA LEU A 12 -10.47 1.10 5.96
C LEU A 12 -10.18 0.30 4.69
N ILE A 13 -10.06 -1.03 4.78
CA ILE A 13 -9.87 -1.91 3.62
C ILE A 13 -11.11 -1.85 2.73
N GLU A 14 -12.31 -2.00 3.28
CA GLU A 14 -13.56 -1.90 2.52
C GLU A 14 -13.71 -0.54 1.83
N ARG A 15 -13.32 0.54 2.51
CA ARG A 15 -13.38 1.89 1.97
C ARG A 15 -12.43 2.11 0.80
N HIS A 16 -11.18 1.68 0.94
CA HIS A 16 -10.11 2.06 0.00
C HIS A 16 -9.79 0.99 -1.04
N PHE A 17 -10.17 -0.25 -0.78
CA PHE A 17 -9.93 -1.40 -1.68
C PHE A 17 -11.22 -2.21 -1.86
N PRO A 18 -12.37 -1.59 -2.22
CA PRO A 18 -13.67 -2.26 -2.25
C PRO A 18 -13.73 -3.48 -3.18
N LEU A 19 -12.89 -3.51 -4.22
CA LEU A 19 -12.79 -4.61 -5.18
C LEU A 19 -11.57 -5.52 -4.96
N ARG A 20 -10.64 -5.14 -4.09
CA ARG A 20 -9.28 -5.70 -4.00
C ARG A 20 -8.83 -5.96 -2.56
N GLY A 21 -9.78 -6.14 -1.64
CA GLY A 21 -9.51 -6.32 -0.20
C GLY A 21 -8.65 -7.56 0.10
N SER A 22 -8.86 -8.66 -0.63
CA SER A 22 -8.03 -9.86 -0.53
C SER A 22 -6.60 -9.63 -0.97
N GLU A 23 -6.40 -8.93 -2.08
CA GLU A 23 -5.09 -8.69 -2.68
C GLU A 23 -4.26 -7.75 -1.80
N ILE A 24 -4.86 -6.68 -1.27
CA ILE A 24 -4.12 -5.78 -0.36
C ILE A 24 -3.76 -6.49 0.96
N SER A 25 -4.61 -7.39 1.45
CA SER A 25 -4.31 -8.19 2.64
C SER A 25 -3.18 -9.19 2.39
N ALA A 26 -3.18 -9.84 1.22
CA ALA A 26 -2.09 -10.72 0.81
C ALA A 26 -0.78 -9.97 0.63
N TYR A 27 -0.82 -8.77 0.05
CA TYR A 27 0.35 -7.91 -0.11
C TYR A 27 0.88 -7.41 1.25
N ALA A 28 0.01 -7.04 2.18
CA ALA A 28 0.39 -6.70 3.55
C ALA A 28 1.12 -7.86 4.24
N ASN A 29 0.59 -9.09 4.09
CA ASN A 29 1.21 -10.29 4.63
C ASN A 29 2.59 -10.55 3.98
N PHE A 30 2.71 -10.38 2.66
CA PHE A 30 4.00 -10.48 1.97
C PHE A 30 5.02 -9.48 2.54
N LEU A 31 4.66 -8.21 2.68
CA LEU A 31 5.55 -7.18 3.22
C LEU A 31 6.00 -7.49 4.66
N ALA A 32 5.08 -7.98 5.50
CA ALA A 32 5.34 -8.33 6.89
C ALA A 32 6.13 -9.64 7.08
N THR A 33 6.30 -10.44 6.02
CA THR A 33 6.98 -11.75 6.08
C THR A 33 8.16 -11.77 5.12
N ALA A 34 7.95 -12.25 3.88
CA ALA A 34 8.95 -12.35 2.83
C ALA A 34 9.66 -11.02 2.55
N GLY A 35 8.95 -9.89 2.70
CA GLY A 35 9.51 -8.54 2.58
C GLY A 35 10.54 -8.23 3.65
N ILE A 36 10.32 -8.65 4.89
CA ILE A 36 11.30 -8.51 5.97
C ILE A 36 12.49 -9.45 5.73
N GLU A 37 12.23 -10.71 5.40
CA GLU A 37 13.29 -11.71 5.13
C GLU A 37 14.25 -11.26 4.03
N ARG A 38 13.72 -10.57 3.02
CA ARG A 38 14.48 -10.08 1.86
C ARG A 38 15.05 -8.67 2.05
N GLY A 39 14.83 -8.05 3.21
CA GLY A 39 15.31 -6.69 3.49
C GLY A 39 14.56 -5.57 2.76
N LEU A 40 13.39 -5.86 2.17
CA LEU A 40 12.52 -4.86 1.53
C LEU A 40 11.83 -3.96 2.56
N ILE A 41 11.56 -4.51 3.75
CA ILE A 41 10.98 -3.80 4.89
C ILE A 41 11.85 -4.06 6.12
N GLY A 42 12.10 -3.01 6.90
CA GLY A 42 12.85 -3.14 8.14
C GLY A 42 12.11 -4.04 9.16
N PRO A 43 12.82 -4.86 9.96
CA PRO A 43 12.18 -5.83 10.87
C PRO A 43 11.27 -5.18 11.94
N ARG A 44 11.51 -3.91 12.27
CA ARG A 44 10.68 -3.12 13.21
C ARG A 44 9.40 -2.56 12.59
N GLU A 45 9.24 -2.66 11.27
CA GLU A 45 8.12 -2.10 10.54
C GLU A 45 6.99 -3.12 10.30
N GLY A 46 7.23 -4.42 10.52
CA GLY A 46 6.25 -5.49 10.27
C GLY A 46 4.90 -5.30 10.95
N GLU A 47 4.90 -4.92 12.23
CA GLU A 47 3.67 -4.65 12.99
C GLU A 47 2.97 -3.35 12.56
N ARG A 48 3.67 -2.49 11.80
CA ARG A 48 3.24 -1.14 11.43
C ARG A 48 2.99 -1.00 9.93
N ILE A 49 2.96 -2.12 9.19
CA ILE A 49 2.75 -2.17 7.74
C ILE A 49 1.50 -1.41 7.32
N TRP A 50 0.39 -1.58 8.04
CA TRP A 50 -0.86 -0.93 7.68
C TRP A 50 -0.77 0.60 7.83
N ASP A 51 -0.43 1.08 9.02
CA ASP A 51 -0.50 2.52 9.30
C ASP A 51 0.63 3.31 8.65
N ARG A 52 1.86 2.77 8.61
CA ARG A 52 3.02 3.53 8.11
C ARG A 52 3.28 3.36 6.63
N HIS A 53 2.89 2.22 6.06
CA HIS A 53 3.21 1.87 4.68
C HIS A 53 1.95 1.91 3.84
N ILE A 54 0.99 1.01 4.06
CA ILE A 54 -0.18 0.86 3.18
C ILE A 54 -1.09 2.10 3.21
N PHE A 55 -1.62 2.50 4.37
CA PHE A 55 -2.57 3.61 4.44
C PHE A 55 -1.90 4.96 4.14
N ASN A 56 -0.62 5.09 4.45
CA ASN A 56 0.15 6.28 4.08
C ASN A 56 0.24 6.48 2.55
N CYS A 57 0.34 5.40 1.76
CA CYS A 57 0.33 5.49 0.29
C CYS A 57 -0.96 6.08 -0.28
N LEU A 58 -2.09 5.92 0.43
CA LEU A 58 -3.40 6.36 -0.06
C LEU A 58 -3.54 7.87 -0.15
N ALA A 59 -2.78 8.64 0.64
CA ALA A 59 -2.84 10.10 0.60
C ALA A 59 -2.61 10.66 -0.81
N LEU A 60 -1.68 10.06 -1.56
CA LEU A 60 -1.35 10.45 -2.93
C LEU A 60 -2.48 10.20 -3.93
N THR A 61 -3.34 9.21 -3.68
CA THR A 61 -4.40 8.80 -4.63
C THR A 61 -5.42 9.90 -4.91
N THR A 62 -5.59 10.83 -3.96
CA THR A 62 -6.52 11.97 -4.07
C THR A 62 -6.03 13.06 -5.01
N LEU A 63 -4.74 13.05 -5.34
CA LEU A 63 -4.08 14.05 -6.19
C LEU A 63 -3.90 13.56 -7.64
N ILE A 64 -4.14 12.26 -7.89
CA ILE A 64 -3.92 11.65 -9.20
C ILE A 64 -5.20 11.73 -10.03
N PRO A 65 -5.16 12.36 -11.23
CA PRO A 65 -6.30 12.43 -12.13
C PRO A 65 -6.87 11.06 -12.48
N GLU A 66 -8.17 11.01 -12.79
CA GLU A 66 -8.83 9.79 -13.27
C GLU A 66 -8.18 9.27 -14.56
N GLY A 67 -7.96 7.95 -14.64
CA GLY A 67 -7.41 7.29 -15.82
C GLY A 67 -5.94 7.63 -16.14
N ALA A 68 -5.23 8.27 -15.21
CA ALA A 68 -3.85 8.67 -15.44
C ALA A 68 -2.87 7.48 -15.53
N LYS A 69 -1.76 7.71 -16.24
CA LYS A 69 -0.58 6.84 -16.19
C LYS A 69 0.35 7.32 -15.09
N VAL A 70 0.70 6.43 -14.18
CA VAL A 70 1.54 6.71 -13.02
C VAL A 70 2.83 5.91 -13.14
N PHE A 71 3.96 6.57 -12.93
CA PHE A 71 5.27 5.93 -12.88
C PHE A 71 5.80 6.06 -11.45
N ASP A 72 6.03 4.93 -10.80
CA ASP A 72 6.61 4.85 -9.45
C ASP A 72 8.10 4.50 -9.58
N VAL A 73 8.98 5.47 -9.27
CA VAL A 73 10.43 5.35 -9.48
C VAL A 73 11.11 5.11 -8.14
N GLY A 74 11.89 4.04 -8.04
CA GLY A 74 12.47 3.59 -6.77
C GLY A 74 11.45 2.82 -5.93
N SER A 75 10.54 2.10 -6.58
CA SER A 75 9.42 1.42 -5.95
C SER A 75 9.84 0.35 -4.93
N GLY A 76 11.08 -0.16 -4.98
CA GLY A 76 11.66 -1.11 -4.03
C GLY A 76 10.75 -2.32 -3.77
N ALA A 77 10.07 -2.33 -2.62
CA ALA A 77 9.09 -3.34 -2.25
C ALA A 77 7.77 -3.30 -3.06
N GLY A 78 7.65 -2.37 -4.01
CA GLY A 78 6.44 -2.02 -4.75
C GLY A 78 5.61 -0.89 -4.12
N LEU A 79 6.18 -0.09 -3.22
CA LEU A 79 5.50 1.03 -2.56
C LEU A 79 5.97 2.37 -3.13
N PRO A 80 5.06 3.34 -3.37
CA PRO A 80 3.61 3.26 -3.14
C PRO A 80 2.81 2.58 -4.28
N GLY A 81 3.43 2.24 -5.40
CA GLY A 81 2.72 1.96 -6.65
C GLY A 81 1.76 0.76 -6.63
N ILE A 82 2.10 -0.35 -5.97
CA ILE A 82 1.19 -1.51 -5.83
C ILE A 82 -0.06 -1.12 -5.05
N VAL A 83 0.11 -0.36 -3.95
CA VAL A 83 -1.03 0.08 -3.13
C VAL A 83 -1.93 1.01 -3.93
N ILE A 84 -1.34 1.95 -4.68
CA ILE A 84 -2.10 2.85 -5.56
C ILE A 84 -2.86 2.05 -6.62
N ALA A 85 -2.21 1.08 -7.28
CA ALA A 85 -2.84 0.26 -8.31
C ALA A 85 -4.02 -0.57 -7.78
N LEU A 86 -3.92 -1.08 -6.55
CA LEU A 86 -5.01 -1.83 -5.91
C LEU A 86 -6.17 -0.91 -5.47
N ALA A 87 -5.87 0.31 -5.01
CA ALA A 87 -6.87 1.27 -4.56
C ALA A 87 -7.59 1.99 -5.72
N ARG A 88 -6.89 2.20 -6.83
CA ARG A 88 -7.35 2.96 -8.00
C ARG A 88 -7.20 2.12 -9.27
N PRO A 89 -8.10 1.15 -9.50
CA PRO A 89 -8.01 0.24 -10.66
C PRO A 89 -8.22 0.95 -12.01
N ASP A 90 -8.62 2.23 -12.03
CA ASP A 90 -8.67 3.06 -13.23
C ASP A 90 -7.27 3.52 -13.71
N LEU A 91 -6.26 3.48 -12.83
CA LEU A 91 -4.91 3.95 -13.15
C LEU A 91 -4.07 2.87 -13.82
N GLN A 92 -3.21 3.28 -14.75
CA GLN A 92 -2.12 2.44 -15.25
C GLN A 92 -0.84 2.77 -14.48
N VAL A 93 -0.46 1.89 -13.54
CA VAL A 93 0.74 2.09 -12.71
C VAL A 93 1.91 1.25 -13.26
N THR A 94 3.02 1.92 -13.56
CA THR A 94 4.30 1.28 -13.92
C THR A 94 5.27 1.43 -12.77
N LEU A 95 5.81 0.31 -12.27
CA LEU A 95 6.87 0.29 -11.26
C LEU A 95 8.23 0.27 -11.95
N ILE A 96 9.11 1.19 -11.56
CA ILE A 96 10.46 1.32 -12.08
C ILE A 96 11.43 1.17 -10.91
N GLU A 97 12.14 0.04 -10.87
CA GLU A 97 13.21 -0.23 -9.92
C GLU A 97 14.50 -0.58 -10.67
N PRO A 98 15.59 0.19 -10.52
CA PRO A 98 16.86 -0.18 -11.12
C PRO A 98 17.43 -1.44 -10.46
N LEU A 99 17.93 -2.37 -11.27
CA LEU A 99 18.83 -3.42 -10.80
C LEU A 99 20.16 -2.76 -10.43
N GLN A 100 20.45 -2.67 -9.14
CA GLN A 100 21.80 -2.41 -8.63
C GLN A 100 22.40 -3.68 -8.05
#